data_AF-A0A2A2GWS3-F1
#
_entry.id   AF-A0A2A2GWS3-F1
#
_cell.length_a   1.000
_cell.length_b   1.000
_cell.length_c   1.000
_cell.angle_alpha   90.00
_cell.angle_beta   90.00
_cell.angle_gamma   90.00
#
_symmetry.space_group_name_H-M   'P 1'
#
loop_
_entity.id
_entity.type
_entity.pdbx_description
1 polymer ?
#
loop_
_entity_poly.entity_id
_entity_poly.type
_entity_poly.pdbx_seq_one_letter_code
_entity_poly.pdbx_strand_id
1 'polypeptide(L)'
;MIAFKPFLEFYMPVRNSCNRVDDIIAKIAKEGDKALEKLPPDVIDYMRNHGVTVDGMSIDDFLQQNDPTAALLAKLREKIAESGADGMQSASWQDVVRYMDEHGIKVDGQRCSDYIWGLPEVGSRSYQKISREHMQHIADVLAAAGGLDQGKLGSVKAALETVSNRASDFVFQSQLQLQKVMQGYNVTVSLINSMQTMLAEMNKSIAQNIR
;
A
#
# COMPACT_ATOMS: atom_id res chain seq x y z
N MET A 1 -4.48 28.85 -12.86
CA MET A 1 -4.79 27.43 -12.56
C MET A 1 -3.66 26.51 -13.05
N ILE A 2 -2.39 26.80 -12.74
CA ILE A 2 -1.23 26.06 -13.28
C ILE A 2 -0.70 25.02 -12.26
N ALA A 3 -0.95 25.21 -10.96
CA ALA A 3 -0.54 24.29 -9.90
C ALA A 3 -1.42 23.03 -9.76
N PHE A 4 -2.56 22.96 -10.45
CA PHE A 4 -3.55 21.90 -10.23
C PHE A 4 -3.09 20.55 -10.78
N LYS A 5 -2.37 20.53 -11.92
CA LYS A 5 -1.96 19.28 -12.57
C LYS A 5 -0.86 18.52 -11.81
N PRO A 6 0.27 19.14 -11.40
CA PRO A 6 1.30 18.44 -10.63
C PRO A 6 0.79 17.99 -9.25
N PHE A 7 -0.07 18.79 -8.63
CA PHE A 7 -0.71 18.46 -7.37
C PHE A 7 -1.61 17.22 -7.48
N LEU A 8 -2.46 17.17 -8.51
CA LEU A 8 -3.34 16.02 -8.75
C LEU A 8 -2.58 14.75 -9.18
N GLU A 9 -1.54 14.89 -10.00
CA GLU A 9 -0.83 13.73 -10.56
C GLU A 9 0.18 13.13 -9.58
N PHE A 10 0.87 13.94 -8.78
CA PHE A 10 1.97 13.45 -7.93
C PHE A 10 1.65 13.42 -6.44
N TYR A 11 0.98 14.45 -5.91
CA TYR A 11 0.78 14.59 -4.47
C TYR A 11 -0.48 13.88 -3.97
N MET A 12 -1.60 14.03 -4.66
CA MET A 12 -2.88 13.45 -4.23
C MET A 12 -2.86 11.91 -4.14
N PRO A 13 -2.27 11.16 -5.09
CA PRO A 13 -2.26 9.70 -5.02
C PRO A 13 -1.52 9.18 -3.78
N VAL A 14 -0.32 9.70 -3.49
CA VAL A 14 0.44 9.29 -2.30
C VAL A 14 -0.25 9.71 -1.00
N ARG A 15 -0.84 10.92 -0.96
CA ARG A 15 -1.59 11.41 0.20
C ARG A 15 -2.80 10.50 0.49
N ASN A 16 -3.52 10.10 -0.55
CA ASN A 16 -4.64 9.16 -0.43
C ASN A 16 -4.17 7.79 0.07
N SER A 17 -3.04 7.28 -0.43
CA SER A 17 -2.44 6.03 0.05
C SER A 17 -2.06 6.10 1.52
N CYS A 18 -1.43 7.20 1.99
CA CYS A 18 -1.15 7.42 3.42
C CYS A 18 -2.44 7.33 4.25
N ASN A 19 -3.49 8.04 3.83
CA ASN A 19 -4.75 8.10 4.58
C ASN A 19 -5.42 6.71 4.67
N ARG A 20 -5.36 5.91 3.59
CA ARG A 20 -5.90 4.54 3.61
C ARG A 20 -5.14 3.63 4.58
N VAL A 21 -3.81 3.77 4.62
CA VAL A 21 -2.99 3.01 5.58
C VAL A 21 -3.29 3.48 7.02
N ASP A 22 -3.51 4.77 7.23
CA ASP A 22 -3.93 5.32 8.52
C ASP A 22 -5.28 4.78 8.98
N ASP A 23 -6.27 4.70 8.09
CA ASP A 23 -7.59 4.15 8.40
C ASP A 23 -7.49 2.68 8.85
N ILE A 24 -6.61 1.89 8.20
CA ILE A 24 -6.34 0.51 8.58
C ILE A 24 -5.66 0.42 9.94
N ILE A 25 -4.62 1.23 10.18
CA ILE A 25 -3.93 1.30 11.47
C ILE A 25 -4.92 1.65 12.59
N ALA A 26 -5.83 2.57 12.34
CA ALA A 26 -6.87 2.95 13.30
C ALA A 26 -7.91 1.84 13.53
N LYS A 27 -8.20 1.03 12.52
CA LYS A 27 -9.10 -0.13 12.62
C LYS A 27 -8.47 -1.23 13.48
N ILE A 28 -7.26 -1.67 13.15
CA ILE A 28 -6.57 -2.75 13.90
C ILE A 28 -6.26 -2.35 15.35
N ALA A 29 -6.00 -1.07 15.62
CA ALA A 29 -5.80 -0.58 16.99
C ALA A 29 -7.03 -0.77 17.89
N LYS A 30 -8.24 -0.90 17.31
CA LYS A 30 -9.47 -1.23 18.05
C LYS A 30 -9.66 -2.74 18.23
N GLU A 31 -9.09 -3.55 17.35
CA GLU A 31 -9.20 -5.01 17.36
C GLU A 31 -8.13 -5.67 18.24
N GLY A 32 -7.02 -4.97 18.51
CA GLY A 32 -5.99 -5.31 19.49
C GLY A 32 -4.62 -5.56 18.87
N ASP A 33 -3.57 -5.63 19.71
CA ASP A 33 -2.15 -5.69 19.30
C ASP A 33 -1.75 -6.86 18.39
N LYS A 34 -2.62 -7.87 18.23
CA LYS A 34 -2.40 -9.05 17.39
C LYS A 34 -3.24 -9.09 16.12
N ALA A 35 -4.06 -8.07 15.88
CA ALA A 35 -4.85 -7.97 14.67
C ALA A 35 -3.94 -7.79 13.46
N LEU A 36 -4.28 -8.50 12.38
CA LEU A 36 -3.60 -8.44 11.09
C LEU A 36 -4.59 -7.89 10.07
N GLU A 37 -4.12 -6.98 9.23
CA GLU A 37 -4.92 -6.49 8.11
C GLU A 37 -4.06 -6.40 6.85
N LYS A 38 -4.68 -6.65 5.70
CA LYS A 38 -4.03 -6.53 4.40
C LYS A 38 -3.95 -5.08 3.97
N LEU A 39 -2.86 -4.74 3.29
CA LEU A 39 -2.80 -3.46 2.58
C LEU A 39 -3.84 -3.42 1.46
N PRO A 40 -4.44 -2.25 1.19
CA PRO A 40 -5.33 -2.08 0.05
C PRO A 40 -4.56 -2.33 -1.25
N PRO A 41 -5.17 -3.01 -2.26
CA PRO A 41 -4.50 -3.29 -3.52
C PRO A 41 -3.96 -2.04 -4.23
N ASP A 42 -4.68 -0.92 -4.15
CA ASP A 42 -4.26 0.34 -4.76
C ASP A 42 -3.02 0.95 -4.09
N VAL A 43 -2.84 0.75 -2.78
CA VAL A 43 -1.64 1.18 -2.06
C VAL A 43 -0.45 0.34 -2.52
N ILE A 44 -0.64 -0.97 -2.64
CA ILE A 44 0.39 -1.89 -3.14
C ILE A 44 0.79 -1.50 -4.57
N ASP A 45 -0.20 -1.30 -5.45
CA ASP A 45 0.03 -0.90 -6.83
C ASP A 45 0.72 0.47 -6.92
N TYR A 46 0.32 1.42 -6.07
CA TYR A 46 0.99 2.72 -5.99
C TYR A 46 2.46 2.55 -5.63
N MET A 47 2.77 1.80 -4.57
CA MET A 47 4.14 1.58 -4.11
C MET A 47 4.97 0.84 -5.17
N ARG A 48 4.40 -0.16 -5.82
CA ARG A 48 5.05 -0.92 -6.90
C ARG A 48 5.37 -0.04 -8.10
N ASN A 49 4.39 0.72 -8.59
CA ASN A 49 4.53 1.54 -9.79
C ASN A 49 5.47 2.74 -9.59
N HIS A 50 5.60 3.24 -8.35
CA HIS A 50 6.42 4.40 -8.03
C HIS A 50 7.75 4.03 -7.36
N GLY A 51 8.08 2.74 -7.26
CA GLY A 51 9.34 2.26 -6.69
C GLY A 51 9.52 2.63 -5.21
N VAL A 52 8.42 2.71 -4.45
CA VAL A 52 8.48 3.02 -3.01
C VAL A 52 8.91 1.76 -2.27
N THR A 53 10.05 1.84 -1.59
CA THR A 53 10.60 0.75 -0.78
C THR A 53 10.27 0.94 0.69
N VAL A 54 10.02 -0.14 1.40
CA VAL A 54 9.88 -0.17 2.86
C VAL A 54 11.10 -0.88 3.42
N ASP A 55 11.81 -0.29 4.40
CA ASP A 55 13.02 -0.88 4.98
C ASP A 55 14.08 -1.34 3.94
N GLY A 56 14.13 -0.67 2.78
CA GLY A 56 15.06 -0.99 1.69
C GLY A 56 14.67 -2.15 0.78
N MET A 57 13.49 -2.76 0.97
CA MET A 57 12.96 -3.83 0.12
C MET A 57 11.70 -3.38 -0.64
N SER A 58 11.36 -4.11 -1.70
CA SER A 58 10.13 -3.87 -2.46
C SER A 58 8.90 -4.17 -1.59
N ILE A 59 7.75 -3.59 -1.93
CA ILE A 59 6.51 -3.87 -1.20
C ILE A 59 6.12 -5.36 -1.27
N ASP A 60 6.41 -6.02 -2.39
CA ASP A 60 6.12 -7.45 -2.57
C ASP A 60 7.01 -8.31 -1.66
N ASP A 61 8.31 -8.02 -1.57
CA ASP A 61 9.24 -8.72 -0.67
C ASP A 61 8.88 -8.44 0.80
N PHE A 62 8.51 -7.20 1.12
CA PHE A 62 8.10 -6.80 2.46
C PHE A 62 6.87 -7.58 2.91
N LEU A 63 5.86 -7.72 2.05
CA LEU A 63 4.66 -8.50 2.33
C LEU A 63 5.00 -9.98 2.51
N GLN A 64 5.86 -10.57 1.67
CA GLN A 64 6.26 -11.98 1.82
C GLN A 64 7.03 -12.26 3.11
N GLN A 65 7.94 -11.35 3.51
CA GLN A 65 8.76 -11.54 4.70
C GLN A 65 7.99 -11.26 6.00
N ASN A 66 7.01 -10.36 5.95
CA ASN A 66 6.30 -9.87 7.14
C ASN A 66 4.84 -10.33 7.20
N ASP A 67 4.37 -11.15 6.26
CA ASP A 67 3.13 -11.92 6.38
C ASP A 67 3.43 -13.32 6.94
N PRO A 68 3.38 -13.51 8.26
CA PRO A 68 3.62 -14.81 8.90
C PRO A 68 2.63 -15.90 8.45
N THR A 69 1.46 -15.52 7.91
CA THR A 69 0.48 -16.50 7.44
C THR A 69 0.87 -17.14 6.11
N ALA A 70 1.68 -16.48 5.28
CA ALA A 70 2.05 -16.98 3.96
C ALA A 70 2.82 -18.30 4.01
N ALA A 71 3.80 -18.40 4.91
CA ALA A 71 4.58 -19.62 5.12
C ALA A 71 3.73 -20.77 5.69
N LEU A 72 2.87 -20.45 6.66
CA LEU A 72 1.95 -21.40 7.28
C LEU A 72 0.89 -21.91 6.29
N LEU A 73 0.38 -21.02 5.43
CA LEU A 73 -0.56 -21.34 4.37
C LEU A 73 0.08 -22.26 3.32
N ALA A 74 1.31 -21.97 2.90
CA ALA A 74 2.05 -22.82 1.97
C ALA A 74 2.25 -24.23 2.54
N LYS A 75 2.68 -24.32 3.81
CA LYS A 75 2.82 -25.59 4.52
C LYS A 75 1.48 -26.34 4.64
N LEU A 76 0.40 -25.66 5.02
CA LEU A 76 -0.91 -26.29 5.14
C LEU A 76 -1.41 -26.82 3.79
N ARG A 77 -1.23 -26.07 2.71
CA ARG A 77 -1.58 -26.49 1.34
C ARG A 77 -0.78 -27.70 0.88
N GLU A 78 0.51 -27.77 1.21
CA GLU A 78 1.33 -28.95 0.96
C GLU A 78 0.79 -30.17 1.71
N LYS A 79 0.43 -30.02 3.00
CA LYS A 79 -0.16 -31.10 3.81
C LYS A 79 -1.53 -31.55 3.29
N ILE A 80 -2.35 -30.62 2.79
CA ILE A 80 -3.62 -30.92 2.11
C ILE A 80 -3.38 -31.75 0.83
N ALA A 81 -2.31 -31.49 0.09
CA ALA A 81 -1.96 -32.27 -1.08
C ALA A 81 -1.49 -33.69 -0.72
N GLU A 82 -0.73 -33.84 0.38
CA GLU A 82 -0.24 -35.12 0.88
C GLU A 82 -1.33 -36.01 1.53
N SER A 83 -2.40 -35.43 2.07
CA SER A 83 -3.38 -36.14 2.92
C SER A 83 -4.24 -37.16 2.18
N GLY A 84 -4.33 -37.09 0.85
CA GLY A 84 -5.16 -38.00 0.05
C GLY A 84 -6.65 -37.90 0.38
N ALA A 85 -7.41 -38.98 0.17
CA ALA A 85 -8.85 -39.02 0.42
C ALA A 85 -9.22 -39.18 1.92
N ASP A 86 -8.33 -39.75 2.72
CA ASP A 86 -8.59 -40.10 4.13
C ASP A 86 -8.32 -38.94 5.11
N GLY A 87 -7.79 -37.82 4.62
CA GLY A 87 -7.41 -36.69 5.47
C GLY A 87 -6.12 -36.93 6.27
N MET A 88 -5.77 -35.98 7.13
CA MET A 88 -4.51 -36.00 7.90
C MET A 88 -4.72 -35.54 9.34
N GLN A 89 -3.91 -36.06 10.26
CA GLN A 89 -3.89 -35.60 11.66
C GLN A 89 -3.28 -34.19 11.76
N SER A 90 -3.75 -33.39 12.72
CA SER A 90 -3.21 -32.04 12.96
C SER A 90 -1.76 -32.02 13.44
N ALA A 91 -1.22 -33.14 13.93
CA ALA A 91 0.12 -33.20 14.51
C ALA A 91 1.24 -32.72 13.54
N SER A 92 1.09 -32.94 12.23
CA SER A 92 2.07 -32.53 11.22
C SER A 92 1.99 -31.04 10.82
N TRP A 93 0.92 -30.35 11.21
CA TRP A 93 0.65 -28.93 10.92
C TRP A 93 0.14 -28.16 12.16
N GLN A 94 0.49 -28.66 13.35
CA GLN A 94 0.04 -28.13 14.64
C GLN A 94 0.49 -26.67 14.88
N ASP A 95 1.57 -26.25 14.22
CA ASP A 95 2.05 -24.88 14.20
C ASP A 95 1.02 -23.91 13.60
N VAL A 96 0.25 -24.33 12.60
CA VAL A 96 -0.82 -23.52 12.02
C VAL A 96 -1.97 -23.34 13.01
N VAL A 97 -2.41 -24.43 13.66
CA VAL A 97 -3.47 -24.38 14.67
C VAL A 97 -3.06 -23.49 15.84
N ARG A 98 -1.83 -23.67 16.33
CA ARG A 98 -1.27 -22.85 17.41
C ARG A 98 -1.20 -21.38 17.00
N TYR A 99 -0.73 -21.10 15.78
CA TYR A 99 -0.65 -19.74 15.27
C TYR A 99 -2.03 -19.07 15.22
N MET A 100 -3.03 -19.74 14.64
CA MET A 100 -4.39 -19.22 14.55
C MET A 100 -4.97 -18.91 15.93
N ASP A 101 -4.78 -19.81 16.89
CA ASP A 101 -5.23 -19.61 18.26
C ASP A 101 -4.48 -18.47 18.98
N GLU A 102 -3.15 -18.39 18.83
CA GLU A 102 -2.32 -17.35 19.45
C GLU A 102 -2.62 -15.95 18.93
N HIS A 103 -3.03 -15.85 17.65
CA HIS A 103 -3.37 -14.61 16.95
C HIS A 103 -4.88 -14.33 16.92
N GLY A 104 -5.68 -15.16 17.59
CA GLY A 104 -7.13 -14.96 17.69
C GLY A 104 -7.89 -15.12 16.36
N ILE A 105 -7.29 -15.80 15.38
CA ILE A 105 -7.92 -16.12 14.09
C ILE A 105 -8.95 -17.22 14.33
N LYS A 106 -10.23 -16.88 14.16
CA LYS A 106 -11.35 -17.78 14.47
C LYS A 106 -11.84 -18.50 13.22
N VAL A 107 -12.11 -19.80 13.37
CA VAL A 107 -12.79 -20.63 12.36
C VAL A 107 -14.24 -20.78 12.83
N ASP A 108 -15.20 -20.34 12.01
CA ASP A 108 -16.63 -20.35 12.34
C ASP A 108 -16.97 -19.71 13.70
N GLY A 109 -16.23 -18.67 14.08
CA GLY A 109 -16.39 -17.95 15.35
C GLY A 109 -15.76 -18.62 16.57
N GLN A 110 -15.13 -19.78 16.40
CA GLN A 110 -14.45 -20.55 17.44
C GLN A 110 -12.93 -20.51 17.27
N ARG A 111 -12.18 -20.89 18.31
CA ARG A 111 -10.74 -21.12 18.17
C ARG A 111 -10.50 -22.25 17.19
N CYS A 112 -9.37 -22.23 16.47
CA CYS A 112 -9.06 -23.26 15.49
C CYS A 112 -8.97 -24.65 16.15
N SER A 113 -8.39 -24.73 17.35
CA SER A 113 -8.39 -25.96 18.13
C SER A 113 -9.81 -26.42 18.47
N ASP A 114 -10.65 -25.55 19.05
CA ASP A 114 -12.04 -25.88 19.43
C ASP A 114 -12.86 -26.35 18.22
N TYR A 115 -12.70 -25.68 17.07
CA TYR A 115 -13.32 -26.07 15.81
C TYR A 115 -12.94 -27.51 15.42
N ILE A 116 -11.64 -27.82 15.42
CA ILE A 116 -11.12 -29.16 15.11
C ILE A 116 -11.69 -30.22 16.08
N TRP A 117 -11.74 -29.92 17.38
CA TRP A 117 -12.28 -30.84 18.40
C TRP A 117 -13.78 -31.10 18.21
N GLY A 118 -14.53 -30.11 17.71
CA GLY A 118 -15.96 -30.20 17.44
C GLY A 118 -16.35 -30.91 16.14
N LEU A 119 -15.38 -31.25 15.28
CA LEU A 119 -15.67 -31.93 14.01
C LEU A 119 -16.27 -33.33 14.24
N PRO A 120 -17.26 -33.74 13.44
CA PRO A 120 -17.94 -35.02 13.59
C PRO A 120 -16.98 -36.21 13.42
N GLU A 121 -15.96 -36.09 12.55
CA GLU A 121 -14.95 -37.14 12.39
C GLU A 121 -13.91 -37.19 13.52
N VAL A 122 -13.70 -36.10 14.26
CA VAL A 122 -12.77 -36.05 15.40
C VAL A 122 -13.46 -36.57 16.65
N GLY A 123 -14.74 -36.23 16.85
CA GLY A 123 -15.60 -36.79 17.90
C GLY A 123 -15.00 -36.66 19.31
N SER A 124 -14.28 -35.58 19.57
CA SER A 124 -13.52 -35.34 20.80
C SER A 124 -12.50 -36.43 21.17
N ARG A 125 -11.92 -37.11 20.17
CA ARG A 125 -10.87 -38.12 20.36
C ARG A 125 -9.54 -37.61 19.82
N SER A 126 -8.47 -37.91 20.54
CA SER A 126 -7.12 -37.61 20.06
C SER A 126 -6.74 -38.49 18.87
N TYR A 127 -5.78 -38.03 18.06
CA TYR A 127 -5.22 -38.73 16.91
C TYR A 127 -6.19 -39.06 15.76
N GLN A 128 -7.34 -38.39 15.68
CA GLN A 128 -8.24 -38.53 14.53
C GLN A 128 -7.72 -37.75 13.33
N LYS A 129 -8.03 -38.26 12.13
CA LYS A 129 -7.74 -37.57 10.87
C LYS A 129 -8.80 -36.50 10.63
N ILE A 130 -8.36 -35.37 10.10
CA ILE A 130 -9.23 -34.27 9.70
C ILE A 130 -9.44 -34.37 8.20
N SER A 131 -10.70 -34.27 7.75
CA SER A 131 -11.03 -34.35 6.33
C SER A 131 -10.32 -33.26 5.53
N ARG A 132 -10.09 -33.52 4.24
CA ARG A 132 -9.51 -32.53 3.33
C ARG A 132 -10.34 -31.25 3.26
N GLU A 133 -11.66 -31.37 3.33
CA GLU A 133 -12.58 -30.24 3.27
C GLU A 133 -12.41 -29.31 4.47
N HIS A 134 -12.37 -29.85 5.69
CA HIS A 134 -12.15 -29.04 6.89
C HIS A 134 -10.73 -28.45 6.93
N MET A 135 -9.71 -29.18 6.45
CA MET A 135 -8.37 -28.60 6.30
C MET A 135 -8.37 -27.43 5.30
N GLN A 136 -9.10 -27.56 4.19
CA GLN A 136 -9.22 -26.49 3.19
C GLN A 136 -9.94 -25.27 3.76
N HIS A 137 -11.02 -25.47 4.52
CA HIS A 137 -11.72 -24.39 5.21
C HIS A 137 -10.80 -23.61 6.15
N ILE A 138 -9.99 -24.31 6.95
CA ILE A 138 -8.99 -23.70 7.82
C ILE A 138 -7.95 -22.91 7.00
N ALA A 139 -7.52 -23.46 5.86
CA ALA A 139 -6.60 -22.75 4.96
C ALA A 139 -7.22 -21.49 4.37
N ASP A 140 -8.51 -21.51 4.02
CA ASP A 140 -9.22 -20.37 3.46
C ASP A 140 -9.43 -19.27 4.51
N VAL A 141 -9.75 -19.65 5.76
CA VAL A 141 -9.81 -18.71 6.91
C VAL A 141 -8.45 -18.10 7.18
N LEU A 142 -7.38 -18.91 7.20
CA LEU A 142 -6.02 -18.39 7.39
C LEU A 142 -5.61 -17.45 6.25
N ALA A 143 -5.94 -17.79 5.00
CA ALA A 143 -5.68 -16.94 3.85
C ALA A 143 -6.45 -15.61 3.94
N ALA A 144 -7.66 -15.61 4.49
CA ALA A 144 -8.44 -14.40 4.71
C ALA A 144 -7.84 -13.51 5.81
N ALA A 145 -7.33 -14.11 6.89
CA ALA A 145 -6.77 -13.43 8.05
C ALA A 145 -5.31 -12.97 7.89
N GLY A 146 -4.62 -13.37 6.81
CA GLY A 146 -3.27 -12.90 6.51
C GLY A 146 -3.17 -11.39 6.40
N GLY A 147 -1.99 -10.83 6.67
CA GLY A 147 -1.80 -9.38 6.67
C GLY A 147 -0.60 -8.93 7.48
N LEU A 148 -0.51 -7.61 7.68
CA LEU A 148 0.54 -6.96 8.45
C LEU A 148 0.03 -6.56 9.83
N ASP A 149 0.89 -6.63 10.83
CA ASP A 149 0.64 -6.06 12.16
C ASP A 149 0.74 -4.53 12.14
N GLN A 150 0.30 -3.91 13.25
CA GLN A 150 0.29 -2.45 13.40
C GLN A 150 1.67 -1.80 13.24
N GLY A 151 2.73 -2.44 13.72
CA GLY A 151 4.09 -1.93 13.59
C GLY A 151 4.55 -1.94 12.14
N LYS A 152 4.28 -3.03 11.41
CA LYS A 152 4.63 -3.17 9.99
C LYS A 152 3.83 -2.25 9.08
N LEU A 153 2.55 -2.03 9.37
CA LEU A 153 1.75 -1.00 8.71
C LEU A 153 2.30 0.41 9.01
N GLY A 154 2.82 0.64 10.21
CA GLY A 154 3.56 1.85 10.57
C GLY A 154 4.80 2.07 9.70
N SER A 155 5.58 1.02 9.42
CA SER A 155 6.72 1.11 8.49
C SER A 155 6.28 1.49 7.07
N VAL A 156 5.20 0.87 6.58
CA VAL A 156 4.62 1.19 5.26
C VAL A 156 4.16 2.66 5.21
N LYS A 157 3.47 3.12 6.26
CA LYS A 157 3.06 4.52 6.39
C LYS A 157 4.25 5.46 6.36
N ALA A 158 5.30 5.20 7.13
CA ALA A 158 6.48 6.06 7.19
C ALA A 158 7.18 6.19 5.82
N ALA A 159 7.23 5.09 5.05
CA ALA A 159 7.74 5.11 3.68
C ALA A 159 6.88 6.00 2.77
N LEU A 160 5.55 5.86 2.83
CA LEU A 160 4.62 6.69 2.05
C LEU A 160 4.65 8.17 2.47
N GLU A 161 4.75 8.48 3.76
CA GLU A 161 4.87 9.86 4.26
C GLU A 161 6.15 10.53 3.77
N THR A 162 7.25 9.79 3.73
CA THR A 162 8.51 10.27 3.16
C THR A 162 8.34 10.67 1.70
N VAL A 163 7.65 9.85 0.90
CA VAL A 163 7.37 10.16 -0.52
C VAL A 163 6.38 11.31 -0.65
N SER A 164 5.34 11.36 0.19
CA SER A 164 4.36 12.45 0.24
C SER A 164 5.01 13.80 0.50
N ASN A 165 5.92 13.86 1.47
CA ASN A 165 6.65 15.09 1.79
C ASN A 165 7.53 15.53 0.62
N ARG A 166 8.26 14.61 -0.01
CA ARG A 166 9.05 14.89 -1.22
C ARG A 166 8.18 15.38 -2.39
N ALA A 167 7.02 14.76 -2.60
CA ALA A 167 6.08 15.16 -3.65
C ALA A 167 5.52 16.56 -3.40
N SER A 168 5.16 16.87 -2.15
CA SER A 168 4.74 18.20 -1.73
C SER A 168 5.81 19.25 -2.02
N ASP A 169 7.06 18.98 -1.61
CA ASP A 169 8.20 19.87 -1.83
C ASP A 169 8.44 20.10 -3.33
N PHE A 170 8.34 19.05 -4.15
CA PHE A 170 8.47 19.16 -5.59
C PHE A 170 7.41 20.09 -6.21
N VAL A 171 6.14 19.96 -5.81
CA VAL A 171 5.05 20.82 -6.29
C VAL A 171 5.31 22.28 -5.91
N PHE A 172 5.72 22.54 -4.67
CA PHE A 172 6.05 23.89 -4.21
C PHE A 172 7.25 24.49 -4.96
N GLN A 173 8.33 23.72 -5.16
CA GLN A 173 9.49 24.16 -5.91
C GLN A 173 9.15 24.47 -7.37
N SER A 174 8.36 23.60 -8.01
CA SER A 174 7.89 23.80 -9.39
C SER A 174 7.06 25.09 -9.53
N GLN A 175 6.23 25.40 -8.53
CA GLN A 175 5.44 26.63 -8.49
C GLN A 175 6.34 27.88 -8.42
N LEU A 176 7.37 27.88 -7.59
CA LEU A 176 8.32 28.99 -7.48
C LEU A 176 9.09 29.22 -8.78
N GLN A 177 9.54 28.16 -9.43
CA GLN A 177 10.23 28.26 -10.73
C GLN A 177 9.31 28.87 -11.80
N LEU A 178 8.04 28.44 -11.87
CA LEU A 178 7.05 29.00 -12.79
C LEU A 178 6.80 30.49 -12.53
N GLN A 179 6.76 30.92 -11.26
CA GLN A 179 6.64 32.34 -10.93
C GLN A 179 7.84 33.15 -11.43
N LYS A 180 9.07 32.64 -11.27
CA LYS A 180 10.28 33.30 -11.79
C LYS A 180 10.24 33.42 -13.32
N VAL A 181 9.84 32.37 -14.01
CA VAL A 181 9.70 32.37 -15.49
C VAL A 181 8.63 33.37 -15.93
N MET A 182 7.48 33.43 -15.25
CA MET A 182 6.42 34.42 -15.56
C MET A 182 6.88 35.86 -15.32
N GLN A 183 7.60 36.13 -14.25
CA GLN A 183 8.18 37.46 -14.01
C GLN A 183 9.16 37.84 -15.12
N GLY A 184 10.08 36.94 -15.47
CA GLY A 184 11.03 37.15 -16.58
C GLY A 184 10.31 37.38 -17.91
N TYR A 185 9.30 36.57 -18.22
CA TYR A 185 8.49 36.72 -19.42
C TYR A 185 7.81 38.09 -19.49
N ASN A 186 7.18 38.55 -18.41
CA ASN A 186 6.55 39.87 -18.37
C ASN A 186 7.56 41.00 -18.57
N VAL A 187 8.78 40.87 -18.03
CA VAL A 187 9.88 41.84 -18.26
C VAL A 187 10.28 41.84 -19.73
N THR A 188 10.48 40.67 -20.35
CA THR A 188 10.83 40.57 -21.77
C THR A 188 9.75 41.15 -22.68
N VAL A 189 8.47 40.89 -22.39
CA VAL A 189 7.34 41.48 -23.13
C VAL A 189 7.35 42.99 -23.02
N SER A 190 7.59 43.55 -21.83
CA SER A 190 7.71 44.99 -21.63
C SER A 190 8.83 45.59 -22.46
N LEU A 191 10.02 44.96 -22.45
CA LEU A 191 11.17 45.38 -23.25
C LEU A 191 10.88 45.34 -24.76
N ILE A 192 10.20 44.30 -25.25
CA ILE A 192 9.79 44.19 -26.66
C ILE A 192 8.84 45.34 -27.03
N ASN A 193 7.84 45.62 -26.20
CA ASN A 193 6.92 46.73 -26.44
C ASN A 193 7.65 48.08 -26.47
N SER A 194 8.63 48.30 -25.60
CA SER A 194 9.47 49.50 -25.61
C SER A 194 10.31 49.61 -26.90
N MET A 195 10.94 48.51 -27.34
CA MET A 195 11.71 48.50 -28.60
C MET A 195 10.82 48.76 -29.82
N GLN A 196 9.63 48.16 -29.87
CA GLN A 196 8.66 48.39 -30.94
C GLN A 196 8.26 49.87 -31.04
N THR A 197 8.03 50.51 -29.88
CA THR A 197 7.69 51.93 -29.81
C THR A 197 8.84 52.79 -30.35
N MET A 198 10.07 52.51 -29.92
CA MET A 198 11.27 53.24 -30.39
C MET A 198 11.48 53.07 -31.90
N LEU A 199 11.30 51.86 -32.43
CA LEU A 199 11.38 51.60 -33.87
C LEU A 199 10.31 52.37 -34.66
N ALA A 200 9.09 52.46 -34.14
CA ALA A 200 8.02 53.23 -34.76
C ALA A 200 8.35 54.73 -34.80
N GLU A 201 8.90 55.28 -33.72
CA GLU A 201 9.35 56.67 -33.65
C GLU A 201 10.50 56.96 -34.62
N MET A 202 11.50 56.08 -34.67
CA MET A 202 12.62 56.21 -35.62
C MET A 202 12.13 56.19 -37.07
N ASN A 203 11.22 55.26 -37.43
CA ASN A 203 10.64 55.21 -38.77
C ASN A 203 9.89 56.50 -39.11
N LYS A 204 9.15 57.07 -38.15
CA LYS A 204 8.46 58.35 -38.32
C LYS A 204 9.43 59.51 -38.53
N SER A 205 10.51 59.57 -37.76
CA SER A 205 11.55 60.60 -37.90
C SER A 205 12.25 60.54 -39.26
N ILE A 206 12.59 59.35 -39.74
CA ILE A 206 13.18 59.17 -41.08
C ILE A 206 12.19 59.63 -42.16
N ALA A 207 10.93 59.19 -42.08
CA ALA A 207 9.90 59.60 -43.03
C ALA A 207 9.68 61.12 -43.08
N GLN A 208 9.88 61.83 -41.96
CA GLN A 208 9.81 63.29 -41.90
C GLN A 208 11.00 63.97 -42.57
N ASN A 209 12.22 63.44 -42.43
CA ASN A 209 13.43 64.04 -42.99
C ASN A 209 13.60 63.84 -44.50
N ILE A 210 12.86 62.91 -45.12
CA ILE A 210 12.93 62.63 -46.56
C ILE A 210 11.84 63.41 -47.34
N ARG A 211 10.95 64.14 -46.66
CA ARG A 211 10.03 65.11 -47.27
C ARG A 211 10.68 66.47 -47.40
#